data_AF-A0A7S7PZ26-F1
#
_entry.id   AF-A0A7S7PZ26-F1
#
_cell.length_a   1.000
_cell.length_b   1.000
_cell.length_c   1.000
_cell.angle_alpha   90.00
_cell.angle_beta   90.00
_cell.angle_gamma   90.00
#
_symmetry.space_group_name_H-M   'P 1'
#
loop_
_entity.id
_entity.type
_entity.pdbx_description
1 polymer ?
#
loop_
_entity_poly.entity_id
_entity_poly.type
_entity_poly.pdbx_seq_one_letter_code
_entity_poly.pdbx_strand_id
1 'polypeptide(L)' 'MISAAQCLEFARQYRALSQNSNTSSDRAFLMKNIARSLTGLAGQLDRLDALTREKQQRCPAPGAL' A
#
# COMPACT_ATOMS: atom_id res chain seq x y z
N MET A 1 -2.36 2.77 -11.63
CA MET A 1 -2.52 3.04 -10.18
C MET A 1 -1.51 2.15 -9.46
N ILE A 2 -0.80 2.64 -8.44
CA ILE A 2 0.10 1.78 -7.65
C ILE A 2 -0.73 0.70 -6.94
N SER A 3 -0.22 -0.53 -6.86
CA SER A 3 -0.89 -1.62 -6.15
C SER A 3 -0.53 -1.66 -4.67
N ALA A 4 -1.38 -2.30 -3.84
CA ALA A 4 -1.08 -2.53 -2.43
C ALA A 4 0.24 -3.29 -2.22
N ALA A 5 0.51 -4.30 -3.05
CA ALA A 5 1.76 -5.05 -3.02
C ALA A 5 2.99 -4.16 -3.29
N GLN A 6 2.92 -3.28 -4.30
CA GLN A 6 4.00 -2.32 -4.57
C GLN A 6 4.20 -1.33 -3.42
N CYS A 7 3.12 -0.84 -2.81
CA CYS A 7 3.22 0.00 -1.61
C CYS A 7 3.93 -0.72 -0.46
N LEU A 8 3.62 -2.00 -0.20
CA LEU A 8 4.29 -2.78 0.83
C LEU A 8 5.77 -3.04 0.50
N GLU A 9 6.09 -3.27 -0.77
CA GLU A 9 7.47 -3.45 -1.22
C GLU A 9 8.30 -2.18 -0.97
N PHE A 10 7.80 -1.02 -1.41
CA PHE A 10 8.48 0.25 -1.14
C PHE A 10 8.56 0.56 0.36
N ALA A 11 7.52 0.25 1.14
CA ALA A 11 7.56 0.43 2.58
C ALA A 11 8.69 -0.36 3.24
N ARG A 12 8.90 -1.61 2.81
CA ARG A 12 10.01 -2.45 3.28
C ARG A 12 11.36 -1.86 2.89
N GLN A 13 11.51 -1.40 1.64
CA GLN A 13 12.75 -0.78 1.16
C GLN A 13 13.10 0.47 1.97
N TYR A 14 12.17 1.40 2.17
CA TYR A 14 12.42 2.61 2.97
C TYR A 14 12.69 2.29 4.43
N ARG A 15 12.06 1.26 5.00
CA ARG A 15 12.35 0.82 6.36
C ARG A 15 13.77 0.30 6.49
N ALA A 16 14.23 -0.53 5.55
CA ALA A 16 15.62 -1.00 5.50
C ALA A 16 16.61 0.16 5.32
N LEU A 17 16.33 1.09 4.40
CA LEU A 17 17.17 2.27 4.18
C LEU A 17 17.28 3.14 5.44
N SER A 18 16.19 3.27 6.20
CA SER A 18 16.18 4.05 7.45
C SER A 18 17.04 3.46 8.57
N GLN A 19 17.43 2.19 8.46
CA GLN A 19 18.23 1.46 9.44
C GLN A 19 19.73 1.45 9.08
N ASN A 20 20.11 1.94 7.89
CA ASN A 20 21.51 2.02 7.49
C ASN A 20 22.28 2.99 8.40
N SER A 21 23.40 2.53 8.95
CA SER A 21 24.28 3.28 9.87
C SER A 21 24.84 4.58 9.28
N ASN A 22 24.93 4.66 7.95
CA ASN A 22 25.45 5.83 7.23
C ASN A 22 24.36 6.89 6.94
N THR A 23 23.12 6.67 7.38
CA THR A 23 22.01 7.60 7.15
C THR A 23 21.92 8.61 8.29
N SER A 24 21.92 9.90 7.97
CA SER A 24 21.64 10.95 8.95
C SER A 24 20.28 10.72 9.64
N SER A 25 20.18 11.10 10.91
CA SER A 25 18.96 10.95 11.72
C SER A 25 17.72 11.56 11.06
N ASP A 26 17.86 12.74 10.44
CA ASP A 26 16.78 13.41 9.71
C ASP A 26 16.28 12.58 8.51
N ARG A 27 17.22 12.10 7.68
CA ARG A 27 16.89 11.23 6.54
C ARG A 27 16.24 9.92 7.00
N ALA A 28 16.75 9.32 8.07
CA ALA A 28 16.18 8.11 8.65
C ALA A 28 14.74 8.35 9.15
N PHE A 29 14.48 9.51 9.76
CA PHE A 29 13.14 9.90 10.19
C PHE A 29 12.17 10.05 9.00
N LEU A 30 12.59 10.73 7.93
CA LEU A 30 11.78 10.86 6.72
C LEU A 30 11.48 9.49 6.09
N MET A 31 12.49 8.62 5.98
CA MET A 31 12.31 7.27 5.43
C MET A 31 11.34 6.43 6.27
N LYS A 32 11.37 6.53 7.60
CA LYS A 32 10.40 5.86 8.48
C LYS A 32 8.98 6.37 8.27
N ASN A 33 8.80 7.67 8.09
CA ASN A 33 7.49 8.26 7.79
C ASN A 33 6.98 7.80 6.43
N ILE A 34 7.83 7.82 5.40
CA ILE A 34 7.48 7.32 4.06
C ILE A 34 7.04 5.85 4.13
N ALA A 35 7.80 5.00 4.83
CA ALA A 35 7.45 3.59 5.00
C ALA A 35 6.09 3.40 5.69
N ARG A 36 5.78 4.21 6.71
CA ARG A 36 4.49 4.18 7.40
C ARG A 36 3.35 4.60 6.48
N SER A 37 3.50 5.69 5.73
CA SER A 37 2.48 6.18 4.80
C SER A 37 2.19 5.17 3.70
N LEU A 38 3.23 4.54 3.14
CA LEU A 38 3.08 3.49 2.13
C LEU A 38 2.34 2.25 2.68
N THR A 39 2.64 1.87 3.93
CA THR A 39 1.91 0.76 4.60
C THR A 39 0.43 1.10 4.78
N GLY A 40 0.13 2.33 5.21
CA GLY A 40 -1.25 2.80 5.33
C GLY A 40 -1.99 2.80 3.99
N LEU A 41 -1.34 3.32 2.95
CA LEU A 41 -1.89 3.34 1.59
C LEU A 41 -2.15 1.93 1.05
N ALA A 42 -1.27 0.97 1.31
CA ALA A 42 -1.48 -0.42 0.92
C ALA A 42 -2.79 -0.97 1.50
N GLY A 43 -3.05 -0.75 2.80
CA GLY A 43 -4.30 -1.17 3.43
C GLY A 43 -5.54 -0.47 2.85
N GLN A 44 -5.42 0.80 2.48
CA GLN A 44 -6.51 1.53 1.81
C GLN A 44 -6.80 0.96 0.42
N LEU A 45 -5.77 0.61 -0.34
CA LEU A 45 -5.90 0.00 -1.67
C LEU A 45 -6.50 -1.40 -1.59
N ASP A 46 -6.07 -2.24 -0.64
CA ASP A 46 -6.67 -3.57 -0.42
C ASP A 46 -8.16 -3.47 -0.08
N ARG A 47 -8.53 -2.50 0.76
CA ARG A 47 -9.93 -2.25 1.11
C ARG A 47 -10.73 -1.75 -0.10
N LEU A 48 -10.15 -0.88 -0.93
CA LEU A 48 -10.78 -0.40 -2.15
C LEU A 48 -11.03 -1.54 -3.14
N ASP A 49 -10.07 -2.45 -3.30
CA ASP A 49 -10.19 -3.63 -4.15
C ASP A 49 -11.29 -4.58 -3.65
N ALA A 50 -11.33 -4.83 -2.33
CA ALA A 50 -12.40 -5.61 -1.70
C ALA A 50 -13.80 -5.03 -1.99
N LEU A 51 -13.97 -3.72 -1.79
CA LEU A 51 -15.24 -3.03 -2.08
C LEU A 51 -15.63 -3.10 -3.57
N THR A 52 -14.64 -3.06 -4.45
CA THR A 52 -14.85 -3.17 -5.90
C THR A 52 -15.32 -4.57 -6.27
N ARG A 53 -14.71 -5.62 -5.70
CA ARG A 53 -15.13 -7.02 -5.89
C ARG A 53 -16.52 -7.29 -5.33
N GLU A 54 -16.83 -6.78 -4.13
CA GLU A 54 -18.16 -6.91 -3.54
C GLU A 54 -19.25 -6.26 -4.40
N LYS A 55 -18.98 -5.07 -4.95
CA LYS A 55 -19.91 -4.39 -5.86
C LYS A 55 -20.16 -5.21 -7.13
N GLN A 56 -19.12 -5.82 -7.69
CA GLN A 56 -19.24 -6.63 -8.90
C GLN A 56 -20.01 -7.94 -8.66
N GLN A 57 -19.91 -8.54 -7.47
CA GLN A 57 -20.66 -9.74 -7.10
C GLN A 57 -22.14 -9.46 -6.81
N ARG A 58 -22.49 -8.26 -6.32
CA ARG A 58 -23.88 -7.88 -6.03
C ARG A 58 -24.69 -7.42 -7.25
N CYS A 59 -24.04 -7.22 -8.40
CA CYS A 59 -24.71 -6.82 -9.64
C CYS A 59 -24.47 -7.89 -10.73
N PRO A 60 -25.23 -9.00 -10.75
CA PRO A 60 -25.21 -9.90 -11.88
C PRO A 60 -25.76 -9.18 -13.12
N ALA A 61 -25.10 -9.36 -14.27
CA ALA A 61 -25.54 -8.79 -15.54
C ALA A 61 -27.00 -9.19 -15.84
N PRO A 62 -27.84 -8.26 -16.32
CA PRO A 62 -29.19 -8.61 -16.77
C PRO A 62 -29.08 -9.45 -18.04
N GLY A 63 -29.21 -10.77 -17.93
CA GLY A 63 -29.18 -11.65 -19.10
C GLY A 63 -28.80 -13.11 -18.88
N ALA A 64 -28.80 -13.63 -17.65
CA ALA A 64 -28.64 -15.06 -17.39
C ALA A 64 -30.01 -15.71 -17.08
N LEU A 65 -30.84 -15.87 -18.10
CA LEU A 65 -31.97 -16.81 -18.16
C LEU A 65 -32.07 -17.35 -19.59
#